data_AF-A0A814J808-F1
#
_entry.id   AF-A0A814J808-F1
#
_cell.length_a   1.000
_cell.length_b   1.000
_cell.length_c   1.000
_cell.angle_alpha   90.00
_cell.angle_beta   90.00
_cell.angle_gamma   90.00
#
_symmetry.space_group_name_H-M   'P 1'
#
loop_
_entity.id
_entity.type
_entity.pdbx_description
1 polymer ?
#
loop_
_entity_poly.entity_id
_entity_poly.type
_entity_poly.pdbx_seq_one_letter_code
_entity_poly.pdbx_strand_id
1 'polypeptide(L)'
;MSLECEEKDWMIELGVRPNKMSPIDPPSINNNNNEDYSRLLSSMYAMTLGENLFSHNIDPYILEHIEMEKEFMEQDDLALVWSDDISLTLCFLASLAHHGDYSQDHLLKRYFQWWMNGYMCPAGHCFTPRVHLKKSIDLFGETQAAQALGIAVDMDRKTSKLIATPSSLLRLSPIGYFYCKHSYSKRLEITKDLVERMFGKKTSIDIFIEYIELLVNSLNGLSKENILKNINMKLNSNDLINKTFFDLIDLLSNDNNNIEQGIKYALEKIYSSNKEFLQFIIQYLTTYFNKFMQKKQLNL
;
A
#
# COMPACT_ATOMS: atom_id res chain seq x y z
N MET A 1 27.13 34.99 24.31
CA MET A 1 27.15 33.53 24.54
C MET A 1 25.74 33.01 24.40
N SER A 2 25.34 32.63 23.19
CA SER A 2 24.11 31.88 22.97
C SER A 2 24.38 30.43 23.38
N LEU A 3 23.69 29.97 24.42
CA LEU A 3 23.62 28.55 24.76
C LEU A 3 22.73 27.88 23.70
N GLU A 4 23.36 27.30 22.68
CA GLU A 4 22.71 26.26 21.88
C GLU A 4 22.47 25.07 22.81
N CYS A 5 21.23 24.94 23.27
CA CYS A 5 20.76 23.73 23.90
C CYS A 5 20.53 22.74 22.76
N GLU A 6 21.48 21.84 22.50
CA GLU A 6 21.19 20.66 21.68
C GLU A 6 20.00 19.95 22.33
N GLU A 7 18.85 19.97 21.65
CA GLU A 7 17.67 19.22 22.09
C GLU A 7 18.06 17.75 22.19
N LYS A 8 18.07 17.24 23.43
CA LYS A 8 18.28 15.82 23.69
C LYS A 8 17.18 15.02 23.00
N ASP A 9 17.56 14.33 21.93
CA ASP A 9 16.71 13.39 21.21
C ASP A 9 16.58 12.08 22.01
N TRP A 10 15.62 12.09 22.93
CA TRP A 10 15.29 10.99 23.83
C TRP A 10 14.92 9.70 23.08
N MET A 11 14.61 9.76 21.78
CA MET A 11 14.31 8.58 20.96
C MET A 11 15.58 7.80 20.54
N ILE A 12 16.73 8.48 20.46
CA ILE A 12 18.05 7.85 20.27
C ILE A 12 18.50 7.22 21.60
N GLU A 13 18.34 7.93 22.72
CA GLU A 13 18.71 7.41 24.06
C GLU A 13 17.88 6.17 24.45
N LEU A 14 16.61 6.10 24.04
CA LEU A 14 15.75 4.92 24.26
C LEU A 14 15.96 3.78 23.25
N GLY A 15 16.88 3.93 22.29
CA GLY A 15 17.19 2.89 21.28
C GLY A 15 16.06 2.62 20.28
N VAL A 16 15.13 3.57 20.12
CA VAL A 16 13.95 3.43 19.24
C VAL A 16 14.28 3.80 17.78
N ARG A 17 15.33 4.62 17.56
CA ARG A 17 15.81 5.06 16.24
C ARG A 17 17.33 4.92 16.12
N PRO A 18 17.90 4.41 15.00
CA PRO A 18 19.33 4.50 14.73
C PRO A 18 19.73 5.90 14.23
N ASN A 19 20.94 6.36 14.60
CA ASN A 19 21.43 7.73 14.38
C ASN A 19 21.44 8.22 12.92
N LYS A 20 21.42 7.31 11.93
CA LYS A 20 21.25 7.61 10.50
C LYS A 20 20.53 6.45 9.83
N MET A 21 19.49 6.73 9.03
CA MET A 21 18.96 5.77 8.06
C MET A 21 19.57 6.10 6.69
N SER A 22 20.22 5.11 6.08
CA SER A 22 20.62 5.17 4.68
C SER A 22 19.41 4.88 3.78
N PRO A 23 19.31 5.47 2.58
CA PRO A 23 18.33 5.05 1.58
C PRO A 23 18.49 3.53 1.40
N ILE A 24 17.39 2.81 1.60
CA ILE A 24 17.38 1.36 1.45
C ILE A 24 17.13 1.10 -0.02
N ASP A 25 18.13 0.60 -0.73
CA ASP A 25 17.92 0.06 -2.08
C ASP A 25 16.88 -1.07 -2.00
N PRO A 26 15.88 -1.10 -2.91
CA PRO A 26 14.96 -2.22 -2.97
C PRO A 26 15.78 -3.52 -3.15
N PRO A 27 15.37 -4.63 -2.51
CA PRO A 27 16.16 -5.85 -2.49
C PRO A 27 16.55 -6.29 -3.91
N SER A 28 17.85 -6.53 -4.12
CA SER A 28 18.39 -6.99 -5.39
C SER A 28 17.83 -8.36 -5.77
N ILE A 29 17.43 -8.51 -7.04
CA ILE A 29 16.89 -9.73 -7.61
C ILE A 29 18.02 -10.73 -7.83
N ASN A 30 18.17 -11.69 -6.92
CA ASN A 30 18.97 -12.88 -7.22
C ASN A 30 18.09 -13.89 -7.96
N ASN A 31 18.51 -14.25 -9.17
CA ASN A 31 17.91 -15.18 -10.14
C ASN A 31 17.80 -16.65 -9.65
N ASN A 32 17.51 -16.89 -8.37
CA ASN A 32 17.17 -18.23 -7.92
C ASN A 32 15.68 -18.47 -8.18
N ASN A 33 15.38 -18.94 -9.40
CA ASN A 33 14.21 -19.69 -9.91
C ASN A 33 13.06 -19.99 -8.92
N ASN A 34 12.51 -18.98 -8.25
CA ASN A 34 11.31 -19.13 -7.44
C ASN A 34 10.26 -18.22 -8.07
N GLU A 35 9.45 -18.81 -8.92
CA GLU A 35 8.36 -18.14 -9.65
C GLU A 35 7.46 -17.34 -8.68
N ASP A 36 7.23 -17.89 -7.48
CA ASP A 36 6.50 -17.23 -6.38
C ASP A 36 7.16 -15.91 -5.93
N TYR A 37 8.50 -15.88 -5.82
CA TYR A 37 9.26 -14.68 -5.45
C TYR A 37 9.22 -13.62 -6.55
N SER A 38 9.28 -14.05 -7.81
CA SER A 38 9.15 -13.15 -8.96
C SER A 38 7.75 -12.55 -9.03
N ARG A 39 6.69 -13.34 -8.80
CA ARG A 39 5.30 -12.86 -8.72
C ARG A 39 5.10 -11.87 -7.57
N LEU A 40 5.65 -12.17 -6.40
CA LEU A 40 5.61 -11.26 -5.24
C LEU A 40 6.25 -9.92 -5.57
N LEU A 41 7.50 -9.94 -6.03
CA LEU A 41 8.26 -8.73 -6.30
C LEU A 41 7.64 -7.91 -7.44
N SER A 42 7.23 -8.56 -8.52
CA SER A 42 6.49 -7.92 -9.62
C SER A 42 5.19 -7.28 -9.16
N SER A 43 4.46 -7.91 -8.22
CA SER A 43 3.23 -7.33 -7.68
C SER A 43 3.48 -6.07 -6.85
N MET A 44 4.55 -6.05 -6.05
CA MET A 44 4.94 -4.87 -5.26
C MET A 44 5.41 -3.74 -6.18
N TYR A 45 6.22 -4.05 -7.20
CA TYR A 45 6.63 -3.06 -8.20
C TYR A 45 5.43 -2.53 -9.00
N ALA A 46 4.51 -3.39 -9.42
CA ALA A 46 3.31 -2.99 -10.15
C ALA A 46 2.42 -2.06 -9.31
N MET A 47 2.33 -2.29 -8.00
CA MET A 47 1.61 -1.41 -7.08
C MET A 47 2.29 -0.03 -6.99
N THR A 48 3.62 0.02 -6.82
CA THR A 48 4.38 1.27 -6.80
C THR A 48 4.26 2.04 -8.11
N LEU A 49 4.37 1.33 -9.24
CA LEU A 49 4.18 1.90 -10.56
C LEU A 49 2.75 2.44 -10.69
N GLY A 50 1.73 1.61 -10.44
CA GLY A 50 0.32 2.02 -10.49
C GLY A 50 0.06 3.30 -9.72
N GLU A 51 0.55 3.42 -8.49
CA GLU A 51 0.39 4.65 -7.70
C GLU A 51 1.03 5.87 -8.36
N ASN A 52 2.26 5.77 -8.85
CA ASN A 52 2.90 6.89 -9.57
C ASN A 52 2.18 7.25 -10.87
N LEU A 53 1.52 6.27 -11.52
CA LEU A 53 0.76 6.50 -12.75
C LEU A 53 -0.60 7.17 -12.48
N PHE A 54 -1.23 6.90 -11.33
CA PHE A 54 -2.58 7.37 -10.96
C PHE A 54 -2.61 8.51 -9.95
N SER A 55 -1.48 8.82 -9.32
CA SER A 55 -1.28 10.02 -8.51
C SER A 55 -1.38 11.31 -9.33
N HIS A 56 -1.84 11.30 -10.58
CA HIS A 56 -1.98 12.51 -11.41
C HIS A 56 -3.40 13.13 -11.42
N ASN A 57 -4.32 12.65 -10.57
CA ASN A 57 -5.62 13.31 -10.35
C ASN A 57 -5.53 14.43 -9.30
N ILE A 58 -5.21 15.64 -9.75
CA ILE A 58 -5.14 16.94 -9.05
C ILE A 58 -5.77 16.97 -7.63
N ASP A 59 -5.02 16.49 -6.65
CA ASP A 59 -5.16 16.79 -5.22
C ASP A 59 -3.92 17.64 -4.83
N PRO A 60 -4.01 18.64 -3.94
CA PRO A 60 -2.81 19.28 -3.38
C PRO A 60 -1.73 18.29 -2.90
N TYR A 61 -2.14 17.13 -2.37
CA TYR A 61 -1.26 16.00 -2.03
C TYR A 61 -0.41 15.51 -3.21
N ILE A 62 -1.00 15.51 -4.40
CA ILE A 62 -0.40 15.05 -5.64
C ILE A 62 0.61 16.06 -6.19
N LEU A 63 0.37 17.37 -5.99
CA LEU A 63 1.30 18.41 -6.42
C LEU A 63 2.62 18.35 -5.64
N GLU A 64 2.55 18.09 -4.33
CA GLU A 64 3.73 17.85 -3.48
C GLU A 64 4.51 16.61 -3.93
N HIS A 65 3.79 15.51 -4.26
CA HIS A 65 4.40 14.29 -4.79
C HIS A 65 5.04 14.49 -6.17
N ILE A 66 4.40 15.27 -7.05
CA ILE A 66 4.92 15.61 -8.39
C ILE A 66 6.15 16.53 -8.30
N GLU A 67 6.18 17.49 -7.37
CA GLU A 67 7.36 18.34 -7.15
C GLU A 67 8.56 17.51 -6.69
N MET A 68 8.34 16.58 -5.75
CA MET A 68 9.37 15.62 -5.36
C MET A 68 9.82 14.73 -6.54
N GLU A 69 8.89 14.15 -7.30
CA GLU A 69 9.23 13.34 -8.49
C GLU A 69 10.06 14.10 -9.52
N LYS A 70 9.74 15.38 -9.77
CA LYS A 70 10.51 16.23 -10.69
C LYS A 70 11.94 16.45 -10.21
N GLU A 71 12.14 16.73 -8.92
CA GLU A 71 13.48 16.89 -8.36
C GLU A 71 14.33 15.62 -8.49
N PHE A 72 13.73 14.44 -8.33
CA PHE A 72 14.43 13.16 -8.53
C PHE A 72 14.66 12.85 -10.02
N MET A 73 13.70 13.12 -10.90
CA MET A 73 13.83 12.87 -12.35
C MET A 73 14.86 13.78 -13.02
N GLU A 74 15.04 15.02 -12.57
CA GLU A 74 16.05 15.95 -13.09
C GLU A 74 17.50 15.49 -12.81
N GLN A 75 17.69 14.56 -11.87
CA GLN A 75 19.00 14.02 -11.48
C GLN A 75 19.41 12.75 -12.25
N ASP A 76 18.63 12.30 -13.25
CA ASP A 76 18.83 11.05 -14.03
C ASP A 76 18.80 9.75 -13.18
N ASP A 77 18.55 9.89 -11.88
CA ASP A 77 18.19 8.82 -10.98
C ASP A 77 16.68 8.61 -11.08
N LEU A 78 16.27 7.57 -11.82
CA LEU A 78 14.94 6.96 -11.70
C LEU A 78 14.76 6.41 -10.27
N ALA A 79 14.65 7.29 -9.28
CA ALA A 79 14.16 6.98 -7.97
C ALA A 79 12.64 6.86 -8.09
N LEU A 80 12.11 5.67 -7.83
CA LEU A 80 10.67 5.51 -7.63
C LEU A 80 10.32 6.34 -6.40
N VAL A 81 9.59 7.43 -6.56
CA VAL A 81 8.86 8.05 -5.45
C VAL A 81 7.61 7.19 -5.21
N TRP A 82 7.07 7.11 -4.00
CA TRP A 82 5.86 6.33 -3.72
C TRP A 82 5.03 6.94 -2.59
N SER A 83 3.74 6.62 -2.54
CA SER A 83 2.75 7.29 -1.68
C SER A 83 2.55 6.62 -0.31
N ASP A 84 1.50 7.01 0.45
CA ASP A 84 1.16 6.41 1.76
C ASP A 84 0.89 4.92 1.61
N ASP A 85 0.23 4.52 0.54
CA ASP A 85 -0.18 3.14 0.33
C ASP A 85 1.03 2.18 0.25
N ILE A 86 2.06 2.52 -0.53
CA ILE A 86 3.33 1.77 -0.50
C ILE A 86 4.03 1.89 0.84
N SER A 87 4.15 3.09 1.40
CA SER A 87 4.89 3.30 2.66
C SER A 87 4.31 2.45 3.80
N LEU A 88 2.98 2.39 3.90
CA LEU A 88 2.27 1.57 4.88
C LEU A 88 2.34 0.09 4.57
N THR A 89 2.29 -0.29 3.29
CA THR A 89 2.50 -1.68 2.88
C THR A 89 3.89 -2.17 3.32
N LEU A 90 4.92 -1.35 3.11
CA LEU A 90 6.29 -1.63 3.57
C LEU A 90 6.37 -1.68 5.10
N CYS A 91 5.69 -0.77 5.80
CA CYS A 91 5.62 -0.80 7.27
C CYS A 91 5.06 -2.13 7.79
N PHE A 92 4.04 -2.66 7.11
CA PHE A 92 3.45 -3.94 7.47
C PHE A 92 4.37 -5.12 7.16
N LEU A 93 4.98 -5.15 5.97
CA LEU A 93 6.00 -6.15 5.66
C LEU A 93 7.17 -6.13 6.66
N ALA A 94 7.62 -4.95 7.08
CA ALA A 94 8.65 -4.83 8.12
C ALA A 94 8.18 -5.33 9.49
N SER A 95 6.90 -5.14 9.82
CA SER A 95 6.32 -5.71 11.04
C SER A 95 6.34 -7.23 11.03
N LEU A 96 5.90 -7.83 9.92
CA LEU A 96 5.87 -9.28 9.71
C LEU A 96 7.28 -9.87 9.72
N ALA A 97 8.23 -9.23 9.03
CA ALA A 97 9.62 -9.67 8.99
C ALA A 97 10.29 -9.65 10.37
N HIS A 98 9.94 -8.68 11.23
CA HIS A 98 10.50 -8.60 12.58
C HIS A 98 10.02 -9.73 13.49
N HIS A 99 8.73 -10.06 13.46
CA HIS A 99 8.13 -11.03 14.39
C HIS A 99 8.01 -12.44 13.82
N GLY A 100 8.10 -12.61 12.50
CA GLY A 100 7.76 -13.86 11.81
C GLY A 100 6.26 -14.18 11.84
N ASP A 101 5.42 -13.29 12.39
CA ASP A 101 3.96 -13.41 12.47
C ASP A 101 3.34 -12.00 12.59
N TYR A 102 2.02 -11.94 12.51
CA TYR A 102 1.25 -10.71 12.63
C TYR A 102 1.23 -10.24 14.08
N SER A 103 1.71 -9.01 14.29
CA SER A 103 1.54 -8.28 15.54
C SER A 103 0.89 -6.94 15.24
N GLN A 104 -0.35 -6.79 15.68
CA GLN A 104 -1.12 -5.58 15.53
C GLN A 104 -0.42 -4.37 16.17
N ASP A 105 0.04 -4.51 17.41
CA ASP A 105 0.69 -3.42 18.13
C ASP A 105 1.97 -2.95 17.45
N HIS A 106 2.78 -3.90 16.94
CA HIS A 106 4.02 -3.57 16.26
C HIS A 106 3.77 -2.94 14.87
N LEU A 107 2.74 -3.39 14.16
CA LEU A 107 2.29 -2.78 12.92
C LEU A 107 1.89 -1.32 13.14
N LEU A 108 1.02 -1.07 14.12
CA LEU A 108 0.49 0.25 14.39
C LEU A 108 1.55 1.20 14.93
N LYS A 109 2.53 0.70 15.70
CA LYS A 109 3.75 1.47 16.05
C LYS A 109 4.52 1.91 14.81
N ARG A 110 4.65 1.06 13.80
CA ARG A 110 5.33 1.43 12.54
C ARG A 110 4.55 2.43 11.72
N TYR A 111 3.22 2.32 11.67
CA TYR A 111 2.37 3.34 11.04
C TYR A 111 2.48 4.68 11.76
N PHE A 112 2.58 4.67 13.09
CA PHE A 112 2.85 5.87 13.87
C PHE A 112 4.25 6.46 13.58
N GLN A 113 5.29 5.63 13.47
CA GLN A 113 6.63 6.09 13.07
C GLN A 113 6.66 6.62 11.63
N TRP A 114 5.90 6.01 10.70
CA TRP A 114 5.74 6.54 9.35
C TRP A 114 5.16 7.95 9.40
N TRP A 115 4.04 8.11 10.13
CA TRP A 115 3.35 9.39 10.24
C TRP A 115 4.20 10.47 10.93
N MET A 116 4.79 10.15 12.07
CA MET A 116 5.49 11.14 12.91
C MET A 116 6.93 11.41 12.48
N ASN A 117 7.59 10.44 11.84
CA ASN A 117 9.03 10.48 11.60
C ASN A 117 9.42 10.21 10.14
N GLY A 118 8.46 10.00 9.23
CA GLY A 118 8.74 9.69 7.83
C GLY A 118 9.34 8.29 7.62
N TYR A 119 9.17 7.36 8.56
CA TYR A 119 9.67 6.00 8.43
C TYR A 119 9.08 5.32 7.18
N MET A 120 9.94 4.84 6.27
CA MET A 120 9.57 4.26 4.96
C MET A 120 8.94 5.22 3.95
N CYS A 121 9.07 6.53 4.18
CA CYS A 121 8.81 7.55 3.15
C CYS A 121 10.03 7.71 2.23
N PRO A 122 9.82 7.91 0.92
CA PRO A 122 10.92 8.10 -0.03
C PRO A 122 11.73 9.37 0.25
N ALA A 123 11.10 10.44 0.72
CA ALA A 123 11.76 11.71 1.06
C ALA A 123 12.23 11.82 2.53
N GLY A 124 12.13 10.74 3.30
CA GLY A 124 12.52 10.73 4.72
C GLY A 124 11.63 11.56 5.65
N HIS A 125 10.56 12.16 5.14
CA HIS A 125 9.50 12.81 5.89
C HIS A 125 8.13 12.37 5.36
N CYS A 126 7.11 12.40 6.22
CA CYS A 126 5.75 12.03 5.81
C CYS A 126 5.08 13.21 5.10
N PHE A 127 4.54 12.94 3.91
CA PHE A 127 3.52 13.78 3.29
C PHE A 127 2.20 13.68 4.10
N THR A 128 1.30 14.65 3.96
CA THR A 128 0.07 14.68 4.78
C THR A 128 -0.80 13.43 4.51
N PRO A 129 -1.07 12.57 5.52
CA PRO A 129 -1.86 11.37 5.37
C PRO A 129 -3.29 11.74 5.05
N ARG A 130 -3.94 10.89 4.25
CA ARG A 130 -5.38 11.01 4.01
C ARG A 130 -6.15 11.01 5.32
N VAL A 131 -7.18 11.85 5.41
CA VAL A 131 -7.91 12.13 6.66
C VAL A 131 -8.40 10.88 7.41
N HIS A 132 -8.84 9.85 6.68
CA HIS A 132 -9.34 8.61 7.29
C HIS A 132 -8.21 7.76 7.89
N LEU A 133 -7.09 7.67 7.18
CA LEU A 133 -5.89 6.99 7.67
C LEU A 133 -5.32 7.71 8.91
N LYS A 134 -5.24 9.03 8.85
CA LYS A 134 -4.79 9.85 9.99
C LYS A 134 -5.65 9.58 11.22
N LYS A 135 -6.97 9.58 11.07
CA LYS A 135 -7.90 9.25 12.16
C LYS A 135 -7.63 7.88 12.77
N SER A 136 -7.35 6.86 11.95
CA SER A 136 -7.03 5.52 12.44
C SER A 136 -5.72 5.47 13.23
N ILE A 137 -4.67 6.16 12.75
CA ILE A 137 -3.37 6.24 13.41
C ILE A 137 -3.47 7.05 14.72
N ASP A 138 -4.15 8.20 14.70
CA ASP A 138 -4.38 9.03 15.88
C ASP A 138 -5.14 8.24 16.96
N LEU A 139 -6.18 7.49 16.55
CA LEU A 139 -6.96 6.65 17.45
C LEU A 139 -6.11 5.58 18.14
N PHE A 140 -5.18 4.96 17.39
CA PHE A 140 -4.23 4.02 17.96
C PHE A 140 -3.33 4.71 18.98
N GLY A 141 -2.73 5.85 18.63
CA GLY A 141 -1.88 6.63 19.56
C GLY A 141 -2.61 6.98 20.85
N GLU A 142 -3.85 7.46 20.76
CA GLU A 142 -4.71 7.72 21.91
C GLU A 142 -4.99 6.47 22.75
N THR A 143 -5.19 5.33 22.09
CA THR A 143 -5.48 4.05 22.76
C THR A 143 -4.26 3.56 23.54
N GLN A 144 -3.06 3.63 22.94
CA GLN A 144 -1.81 3.28 23.62
C GLN A 144 -1.54 4.21 24.82
N ALA A 145 -1.77 5.51 24.67
CA ALA A 145 -1.61 6.48 25.75
C ALA A 145 -2.59 6.20 26.91
N ALA A 146 -3.86 5.93 26.59
CA ALA A 146 -4.86 5.59 27.60
C ALA A 146 -4.52 4.29 28.33
N GLN A 147 -4.09 3.25 27.61
CA GLN A 147 -3.64 1.99 28.22
C GLN A 147 -2.44 2.20 29.16
N ALA A 148 -1.45 2.98 28.75
CA ALA A 148 -0.29 3.31 29.59
C ALA A 148 -0.68 4.05 30.89
N LEU A 149 -1.78 4.80 30.86
CA LEU A 149 -2.35 5.51 32.01
C LEU A 149 -3.37 4.67 32.80
N GLY A 150 -3.62 3.41 32.42
CA GLY A 150 -4.62 2.55 33.06
C GLY A 150 -6.08 3.00 32.80
N ILE A 151 -6.31 3.79 31.77
CA ILE A 151 -7.63 4.31 31.40
C ILE A 151 -8.31 3.32 30.44
N ALA A 152 -9.52 2.89 30.80
CA ALA A 152 -10.32 2.03 29.94
C ALA A 152 -10.71 2.75 28.64
N VAL A 153 -10.54 2.08 27.50
CA VAL A 153 -10.87 2.61 26.18
C VAL A 153 -12.02 1.81 25.58
N ASP A 154 -13.13 2.49 25.28
CA ASP A 154 -14.24 1.90 24.52
C ASP A 154 -13.86 1.83 23.03
N MET A 155 -13.23 0.72 22.66
CA MET A 155 -12.78 0.49 21.28
C MET A 155 -13.93 0.41 20.30
N ASP A 156 -15.09 -0.12 20.69
CA ASP A 156 -16.25 -0.25 19.81
C ASP A 156 -16.78 1.13 19.42
N ARG A 157 -16.94 2.03 20.41
CA ARG A 157 -17.34 3.42 20.14
C ARG A 157 -16.29 4.17 19.32
N LYS A 158 -15.01 3.97 19.63
CA LYS A 158 -13.91 4.68 18.97
C LYS A 158 -13.75 4.26 17.50
N THR A 159 -13.73 2.95 17.21
CA THR A 159 -13.59 2.43 15.85
C THR A 159 -14.86 2.62 15.01
N SER A 160 -16.03 2.84 15.62
CA SER A 160 -17.29 3.11 14.89
C SER A 160 -17.27 4.36 13.99
N LYS A 161 -16.28 5.25 14.20
CA LYS A 161 -16.09 6.47 13.41
C LYS A 161 -15.09 6.31 12.27
N LEU A 162 -14.40 5.17 12.22
CA LEU A 162 -13.47 4.87 11.14
C LEU A 162 -14.26 4.44 9.90
N ILE A 163 -13.65 4.70 8.74
CA ILE A 163 -14.25 4.41 7.45
C ILE A 163 -13.14 3.82 6.57
N ALA A 164 -13.43 2.66 5.98
CA ALA A 164 -12.59 2.08 4.95
C ALA A 164 -12.67 2.90 3.65
N THR A 165 -11.58 2.96 2.92
CA THR A 165 -11.54 3.58 1.59
C THR A 165 -11.04 2.56 0.56
N PRO A 166 -11.20 2.78 -0.74
CA PRO A 166 -10.63 1.87 -1.75
C PRO A 166 -9.13 1.62 -1.55
N SER A 167 -8.37 2.64 -1.18
CA SER A 167 -6.93 2.53 -0.86
C SER A 167 -6.61 1.62 0.33
N SER A 168 -7.59 1.33 1.19
CA SER A 168 -7.43 0.38 2.29
C SER A 168 -7.11 -1.03 1.79
N LEU A 169 -7.56 -1.42 0.59
CA LEU A 169 -7.33 -2.77 0.03
C LEU A 169 -5.82 -3.03 -0.17
N LEU A 170 -5.12 -2.08 -0.78
CA LEU A 170 -3.69 -2.18 -1.11
C LEU A 170 -2.84 -2.44 0.14
N ARG A 171 -3.16 -1.76 1.25
CA ARG A 171 -2.44 -1.86 2.53
C ARG A 171 -2.54 -3.22 3.20
N LEU A 172 -3.48 -4.07 2.77
CA LEU A 172 -3.67 -5.42 3.27
C LEU A 172 -2.99 -6.49 2.42
N SER A 173 -2.42 -6.11 1.27
CA SER A 173 -1.62 -7.01 0.42
C SER A 173 -0.52 -7.80 1.15
N PRO A 174 0.14 -7.28 2.21
CA PRO A 174 1.14 -8.05 2.98
C PRO A 174 0.60 -9.33 3.60
N ILE A 175 -0.70 -9.40 3.89
CA ILE A 175 -1.33 -10.63 4.38
C ILE A 175 -1.25 -11.70 3.29
N GLY A 176 -1.59 -11.35 2.04
CA GLY A 176 -1.48 -12.26 0.90
C GLY A 176 -0.03 -12.69 0.64
N TYR A 177 0.91 -11.74 0.71
CA TYR A 177 2.34 -11.99 0.48
C TYR A 177 2.95 -12.95 1.50
N PHE A 178 2.71 -12.71 2.79
CA PHE A 178 3.36 -13.44 3.87
C PHE A 178 2.64 -14.75 4.20
N TYR A 179 1.31 -14.79 4.06
CA TYR A 179 0.49 -15.94 4.43
C TYR A 179 -0.05 -16.73 3.23
N CYS A 180 0.57 -16.62 2.04
CA CYS A 180 0.14 -17.31 0.82
C CYS A 180 0.10 -18.85 0.93
N LYS A 181 0.98 -19.43 1.75
CA LYS A 181 1.03 -20.88 2.01
C LYS A 181 0.29 -21.30 3.29
N HIS A 182 -0.32 -20.36 4.01
CA HIS A 182 -1.09 -20.65 5.23
C HIS A 182 -2.56 -20.97 4.90
N SER A 183 -3.35 -21.32 5.91
CA SER A 183 -4.78 -21.58 5.74
C SER A 183 -5.57 -20.29 5.48
N TYR A 184 -6.69 -20.41 4.77
CA TYR A 184 -7.68 -19.34 4.61
C TYR A 184 -8.10 -18.76 5.97
N SER A 185 -8.33 -19.62 6.97
CA SER A 185 -8.75 -19.20 8.31
C SER A 185 -7.74 -18.28 9.00
N LYS A 186 -6.42 -18.52 8.87
CA LYS A 186 -5.38 -17.64 9.43
C LYS A 186 -5.39 -16.27 8.74
N ARG A 187 -5.55 -16.23 7.42
CA ARG A 187 -5.65 -14.97 6.67
C ARG A 187 -6.92 -14.20 7.02
N LEU A 188 -8.06 -14.88 7.15
CA LEU A 188 -9.33 -14.28 7.56
C LEU A 188 -9.25 -13.70 8.98
N GLU A 189 -8.63 -14.41 9.93
CA GLU A 189 -8.44 -13.95 11.30
C GLU A 189 -7.64 -12.64 11.36
N ILE A 190 -6.49 -12.60 10.68
CA ILE A 190 -5.64 -11.40 10.61
C ILE A 190 -6.37 -10.25 9.92
N THR A 191 -7.05 -10.55 8.81
CA THR A 191 -7.83 -9.55 8.05
C THR A 191 -8.90 -8.94 8.92
N LYS A 192 -9.66 -9.76 9.65
CA LYS A 192 -10.72 -9.32 10.56
C LYS A 192 -10.18 -8.38 11.64
N ASP A 193 -9.13 -8.80 12.35
CA ASP A 193 -8.55 -8.00 13.43
C ASP A 193 -8.03 -6.65 12.91
N LEU A 194 -7.31 -6.65 11.77
CA LEU A 194 -6.78 -5.43 11.19
C LEU A 194 -7.90 -4.49 10.70
N VAL A 195 -8.90 -5.01 10.00
CA VAL A 195 -10.02 -4.21 9.47
C VAL A 195 -10.83 -3.58 10.60
N GLU A 196 -11.18 -4.35 11.64
CA GLU A 196 -12.00 -3.84 12.76
C GLU A 196 -11.31 -2.68 13.49
N ARG A 197 -9.98 -2.72 13.59
CA ARG A 197 -9.20 -1.69 14.31
C ARG A 197 -8.76 -0.51 13.46
N MET A 198 -8.48 -0.73 12.18
CA MET A 198 -8.00 0.33 11.28
C MET A 198 -9.10 0.99 10.47
N PHE A 199 -10.18 0.28 10.16
CA PHE A 199 -11.22 0.79 9.26
C PHE A 199 -12.62 0.78 9.87
N GLY A 200 -12.78 0.09 11.00
CA GLY A 200 -13.98 0.13 11.83
C GLY A 200 -14.76 -1.17 11.81
N LYS A 201 -15.45 -1.46 12.92
CA LYS A 201 -16.20 -2.70 13.14
C LYS A 201 -17.37 -2.93 12.16
N LYS A 202 -17.85 -1.86 11.52
CA LYS A 202 -18.94 -1.93 10.53
C LYS A 202 -18.44 -2.16 9.10
N THR A 203 -17.12 -2.12 8.88
CA THR A 203 -16.54 -2.38 7.57
C THR A 203 -16.73 -3.84 7.19
N SER A 204 -17.20 -4.08 5.98
CA SER A 204 -17.28 -5.43 5.44
C SER A 204 -15.88 -6.04 5.30
N ILE A 205 -15.68 -7.23 5.88
CA ILE A 205 -14.42 -7.97 5.80
C ILE A 205 -14.33 -8.74 4.47
N ASP A 206 -15.48 -9.12 3.90
CA ASP A 206 -15.59 -10.02 2.75
C ASP A 206 -14.75 -9.56 1.56
N ILE A 207 -14.74 -8.26 1.29
CA ILE A 207 -14.00 -7.70 0.17
C ILE A 207 -12.48 -7.70 0.38
N PHE A 208 -12.04 -7.48 1.63
CA PHE A 208 -10.63 -7.49 1.96
C PHE A 208 -10.07 -8.89 1.87
N ILE A 209 -10.80 -9.89 2.40
CA ILE A 209 -10.35 -11.28 2.31
C ILE A 209 -10.37 -11.76 0.86
N GLU A 210 -11.36 -11.38 0.05
CA GLU A 210 -11.38 -11.77 -1.37
C GLU A 210 -10.25 -11.12 -2.18
N TYR A 211 -9.92 -9.86 -1.91
CA TYR A 211 -8.73 -9.24 -2.50
C TYR A 211 -7.44 -9.97 -2.09
N ILE A 212 -7.33 -10.38 -0.82
CA ILE A 212 -6.20 -11.18 -0.34
C ILE A 212 -6.16 -12.55 -1.02
N GLU A 213 -7.29 -13.25 -1.16
CA GLU A 213 -7.34 -14.56 -1.83
C GLU A 213 -7.02 -14.45 -3.32
N LEU A 214 -7.39 -13.36 -4.00
CA LEU A 214 -6.98 -13.09 -5.37
C LEU A 214 -5.44 -13.05 -5.47
N LEU A 215 -4.78 -12.32 -4.56
CA LEU A 215 -3.31 -12.28 -4.48
C LEU A 215 -2.72 -13.66 -4.17
N VAL A 216 -3.26 -14.37 -3.18
CA VAL A 216 -2.77 -15.69 -2.78
C VAL A 216 -2.88 -16.71 -3.91
N ASN A 217 -4.01 -16.72 -4.62
CA ASN A 217 -4.21 -17.62 -5.76
C ASN A 217 -3.24 -17.29 -6.89
N SER A 218 -2.99 -16.00 -7.16
CA SER A 218 -1.98 -15.56 -8.12
C SER A 218 -0.58 -16.00 -7.71
N LEU A 219 -0.18 -15.80 -6.45
CA LEU A 219 1.13 -16.22 -5.93
C LEU A 219 1.30 -17.75 -5.93
N ASN A 220 0.20 -18.50 -5.82
CA ASN A 220 0.20 -19.97 -5.85
C ASN A 220 0.10 -20.58 -7.26
N GLY A 221 0.25 -19.78 -8.32
CA GLY A 221 0.35 -20.33 -9.66
C GLY A 221 -0.97 -20.49 -10.40
N LEU A 222 -2.11 -20.10 -9.82
CA LEU A 222 -3.41 -20.29 -10.49
C LEU A 222 -3.50 -19.42 -11.74
N SER A 223 -4.12 -19.96 -12.80
CA SER A 223 -4.40 -19.19 -14.00
C SER A 223 -5.44 -18.11 -13.70
N LYS A 224 -5.35 -16.97 -14.42
CA LYS A 224 -6.30 -15.86 -14.30
C LYS A 224 -7.76 -16.33 -14.43
N GLU A 225 -8.04 -17.22 -15.39
CA GLU A 225 -9.37 -17.81 -15.58
C GLU A 225 -9.88 -18.56 -14.35
N ASN A 226 -9.02 -19.33 -13.69
CA ASN A 226 -9.41 -20.06 -12.48
C ASN A 226 -9.58 -19.13 -11.28
N ILE A 227 -8.74 -18.09 -11.17
CA ILE A 227 -8.89 -17.05 -10.15
C ILE A 227 -10.25 -16.36 -10.31
N LEU A 228 -10.55 -15.87 -11.51
CA LEU A 228 -11.80 -15.15 -11.79
C LEU A 228 -13.05 -16.01 -11.58
N LYS A 229 -12.99 -17.32 -11.88
CA LYS A 229 -14.10 -18.26 -11.61
C LYS A 229 -14.35 -18.49 -10.12
N ASN A 230 -13.32 -18.36 -9.29
CA ASN A 230 -13.40 -18.63 -7.86
C ASN A 230 -13.91 -17.44 -7.04
N ILE A 231 -13.98 -16.23 -7.64
CA ILE A 231 -14.51 -15.05 -6.99
C ILE A 231 -16.02 -15.23 -6.78
N ASN A 232 -16.45 -15.26 -5.52
CA ASN A 232 -17.84 -15.56 -5.18
C ASN A 232 -18.46 -14.43 -4.35
N MET A 233 -18.47 -13.20 -4.90
CA MET A 233 -19.02 -12.03 -4.23
C MET A 233 -20.35 -11.57 -4.84
N LYS A 234 -21.32 -11.27 -3.97
CA LYS A 234 -22.55 -10.57 -4.36
C LYS A 234 -22.32 -9.06 -4.33
N LEU A 235 -22.74 -8.39 -5.40
CA LEU A 235 -22.68 -6.94 -5.54
C LEU A 235 -23.47 -6.23 -4.43
N ASN A 236 -22.82 -5.29 -3.74
CA ASN A 236 -23.49 -4.20 -3.06
C ASN A 236 -22.98 -2.87 -3.66
N SER A 237 -23.73 -2.34 -4.61
CA SER A 237 -23.37 -1.19 -5.44
C SER A 237 -23.29 0.15 -4.70
N ASN A 238 -23.75 0.22 -3.44
CA ASN A 238 -23.71 1.44 -2.63
C ASN A 238 -22.40 1.59 -1.83
N ASP A 239 -21.54 0.58 -1.85
CA ASP A 239 -20.24 0.62 -1.19
C ASP A 239 -19.15 0.90 -2.23
N LEU A 240 -18.43 2.00 -2.04
CA LEU A 240 -17.36 2.44 -2.94
C LEU A 240 -16.24 1.40 -3.06
N ILE A 241 -15.96 0.65 -1.99
CA ILE A 241 -14.92 -0.38 -1.99
C ILE A 241 -15.36 -1.55 -2.85
N ASN A 242 -16.61 -1.99 -2.71
CA ASN A 242 -17.21 -2.99 -3.59
C ASN A 242 -17.09 -2.56 -5.03
N LYS A 243 -17.51 -1.34 -5.36
CA LYS A 243 -17.39 -0.82 -6.72
C LYS A 243 -15.94 -0.88 -7.23
N THR A 244 -14.96 -0.41 -6.46
CA THR A 244 -13.55 -0.44 -6.87
C THR A 244 -13.04 -1.86 -7.09
N PHE A 245 -13.38 -2.81 -6.21
CA PHE A 245 -12.99 -4.20 -6.40
C PHE A 245 -13.62 -4.81 -7.66
N PHE A 246 -14.89 -4.54 -7.94
CA PHE A 246 -15.52 -4.98 -9.18
C PHE A 246 -14.91 -4.34 -10.42
N ASP A 247 -14.53 -3.06 -10.36
CA ASP A 247 -13.79 -2.40 -11.45
C ASP A 247 -12.43 -3.07 -11.70
N LEU A 248 -11.75 -3.54 -10.64
CA LEU A 248 -10.54 -4.36 -10.75
C LEU A 248 -10.84 -5.72 -11.43
N ILE A 249 -11.89 -6.43 -11.03
CA ILE A 249 -12.26 -7.71 -11.64
C ILE A 249 -12.62 -7.56 -13.11
N ASP A 250 -13.36 -6.51 -13.45
CA ASP A 250 -13.71 -6.18 -14.82
C ASP A 250 -12.47 -5.86 -15.65
N LEU A 251 -11.52 -5.10 -15.10
CA LEU A 251 -10.23 -4.84 -15.75
C LEU A 251 -9.45 -6.15 -16.01
N LEU A 252 -9.32 -7.01 -15.01
CA LEU A 252 -8.61 -8.29 -15.14
C LEU A 252 -9.28 -9.23 -16.15
N SER A 253 -10.60 -9.12 -16.31
CA SER A 253 -11.36 -9.91 -17.28
C SER A 253 -11.14 -9.44 -18.72
N ASN A 254 -10.80 -8.16 -18.92
CA ASN A 254 -10.73 -7.51 -20.24
C ASN A 254 -9.29 -7.09 -20.65
N ASP A 255 -8.28 -7.34 -19.83
CA ASP A 255 -6.88 -6.96 -20.12
C ASP A 255 -6.20 -7.82 -21.20
N ASN A 256 -6.83 -8.92 -21.66
CA ASN A 256 -6.27 -9.91 -22.59
C ASN A 256 -4.86 -10.43 -22.22
N ASN A 257 -4.53 -10.50 -20.93
CA ASN A 257 -3.18 -10.80 -20.43
C ASN A 257 -2.10 -9.86 -21.00
N ASN A 258 -2.49 -8.62 -21.31
CA ASN A 258 -1.61 -7.60 -21.85
C ASN A 258 -1.72 -6.34 -20.98
N ILE A 259 -0.63 -6.02 -20.28
CA ILE A 259 -0.61 -4.91 -19.32
C ILE A 259 -0.91 -3.55 -19.99
N GLU A 260 -0.46 -3.34 -21.23
CA GLU A 260 -0.73 -2.11 -21.97
C GLU A 260 -2.22 -1.98 -22.31
N GLN A 261 -2.85 -3.09 -22.73
CA GLN A 261 -4.31 -3.12 -22.95
C GLN A 261 -5.09 -2.94 -21.65
N GLY A 262 -4.64 -3.56 -20.55
CA GLY A 262 -5.22 -3.36 -19.22
C GLY A 262 -5.15 -1.91 -18.76
N ILE A 263 -3.98 -1.26 -18.89
CA ILE A 263 -3.80 0.17 -18.59
C ILE A 263 -4.72 1.02 -19.46
N LYS A 264 -4.74 0.78 -20.77
CA LYS A 264 -5.59 1.51 -21.71
C LYS A 264 -7.07 1.39 -21.33
N TYR A 265 -7.53 0.17 -21.03
CA TYR A 265 -8.89 -0.11 -20.60
C TYR A 265 -9.24 0.64 -19.30
N ALA A 266 -8.34 0.62 -18.31
CA ALA A 266 -8.50 1.35 -17.06
C ALA A 266 -8.68 2.85 -17.31
N LEU A 267 -7.79 3.42 -18.13
CA LEU A 267 -7.76 4.84 -18.40
C LEU A 267 -8.97 5.29 -19.24
N GLU A 268 -9.44 4.48 -20.19
CA GLU A 268 -10.68 4.74 -20.93
C GLU A 268 -11.89 4.77 -20.00
N LYS A 269 -11.94 3.89 -18.98
CA LYS A 269 -12.98 3.92 -17.94
C LYS A 269 -12.90 5.17 -17.06
N ILE A 270 -11.71 5.59 -16.65
CA ILE A 270 -11.50 6.72 -15.74
C ILE A 270 -11.68 8.07 -16.47
N TYR A 271 -11.15 8.20 -17.68
CA TYR A 271 -11.03 9.45 -18.44
C TYR A 271 -11.82 9.45 -19.75
N SER A 272 -12.96 8.74 -19.80
CA SER A 272 -13.81 8.64 -21.00
C SER A 272 -14.20 10.00 -21.63
N SER A 273 -14.14 11.09 -20.85
CA SER A 273 -14.49 12.45 -21.26
C SER A 273 -13.30 13.33 -21.72
N ASN A 274 -12.03 12.92 -21.55
CA ASN A 274 -10.87 13.75 -21.91
C ASN A 274 -9.80 12.98 -22.72
N LYS A 275 -10.01 12.91 -24.04
CA LYS A 275 -9.20 12.10 -24.97
C LYS A 275 -7.75 12.57 -25.13
N GLU A 276 -7.49 13.87 -25.12
CA GLU A 276 -6.11 14.40 -25.24
C GLU A 276 -5.28 14.08 -24.00
N PHE A 277 -5.87 14.25 -22.81
CA PHE A 277 -5.22 13.88 -21.55
C PHE A 277 -4.98 12.37 -21.45
N LEU A 278 -5.97 11.57 -21.87
CA LEU A 278 -5.85 10.12 -21.97
C LEU A 278 -4.67 9.69 -22.85
N GLN A 279 -4.52 10.30 -24.03
CA GLN A 279 -3.44 9.97 -24.97
C GLN A 279 -2.06 10.38 -24.43
N PHE A 280 -1.96 11.55 -23.78
CA PHE A 280 -0.74 11.99 -23.11
C PHE A 280 -0.33 11.02 -21.99
N ILE A 281 -1.27 10.65 -21.12
CA ILE A 281 -1.02 9.71 -20.03
C ILE A 281 -0.51 8.39 -20.62
N ILE A 282 -1.25 7.75 -21.53
CA ILE A 282 -0.85 6.47 -22.14
C ILE A 282 0.60 6.53 -22.65
N GLN A 283 0.96 7.59 -23.39
CA GLN A 283 2.30 7.72 -23.95
C GLN A 283 3.38 7.92 -22.87
N TYR A 284 3.09 8.70 -21.83
CA TYR A 284 3.96 8.86 -20.67
C TYR A 284 4.16 7.53 -19.94
N LEU A 285 3.08 6.80 -19.65
CA LEU A 285 3.11 5.52 -18.92
C LEU A 285 3.89 4.45 -19.67
N THR A 286 3.63 4.27 -20.97
CA THR A 286 4.33 3.29 -21.80
C THR A 286 5.84 3.60 -21.86
N THR A 287 6.20 4.88 -21.96
CA THR A 287 7.62 5.29 -22.01
C THR A 287 8.31 5.04 -20.67
N TYR A 288 7.67 5.41 -19.56
CA TYR A 288 8.22 5.22 -18.22
C TYR A 288 8.40 3.73 -17.90
N PHE A 289 7.37 2.91 -18.15
CA PHE A 289 7.40 1.48 -17.89
C PHE A 289 8.50 0.78 -18.71
N ASN A 290 8.63 1.09 -20.00
CA ASN A 290 9.67 0.50 -20.85
C ASN A 290 11.09 0.88 -20.39
N LYS A 291 11.32 2.14 -20.02
CA LYS A 291 12.61 2.58 -19.46
C LYS A 291 12.94 1.88 -18.15
N PHE A 292 11.94 1.73 -17.27
CA PHE A 292 12.10 1.04 -15.99
C PHE A 292 12.47 -0.43 -16.17
N MET A 293 11.72 -1.17 -17.00
CA MET A 293 11.96 -2.59 -17.27
C MET A 293 13.35 -2.81 -17.89
N GLN A 294 13.76 -1.97 -18.84
CA GLN A 294 15.11 -2.00 -19.42
C GLN A 294 16.20 -1.77 -18.37
N LYS A 295 16.05 -0.75 -17.50
CA LYS A 295 17.05 -0.41 -16.47
C LYS A 295 17.18 -1.52 -15.42
N LYS A 296 16.10 -2.23 -15.10
CA LYS A 296 16.08 -3.29 -14.09
C LYS A 296 16.27 -4.71 -14.64
N GLN A 297 16.45 -4.86 -15.96
CA GLN A 297 16.60 -6.17 -16.62
C GLN A 297 15.46 -7.15 -16.27
N LEU A 298 14.26 -6.60 -16.03
CA LEU A 298 13.07 -7.38 -15.73
C LEU A 298 12.45 -7.85 -17.05
N ASN A 299 12.20 -9.16 -17.16
CA ASN A 299 11.35 -9.72 -18.21
C ASN A 299 10.03 -10.15 -17.57
N LEU A 300 8.90 -9.75 -18.17
CA LEU A 300 7.58 -10.26 -17.82
C LEU A 300 7.36 -11.64 -18.46
#